data_AF-A0A257RZJ3-F1
#
_entry.id   AF-A0A257RZJ3-F1
#
_cell.length_a   1.000
_cell.length_b   1.000
_cell.length_c   1.000
_cell.angle_alpha   90.00
_cell.angle_beta   90.00
_cell.angle_gamma   90.00
#
_symmetry.space_group_name_H-M   'P 1'
#
loop_
_entity.id
_entity.type
_entity.pdbx_description
1 polymer ?
#
loop_
_entity_poly.entity_id
_entity_poly.type
_entity_poly.pdbx_seq_one_letter_code
_entity_poly.pdbx_strand_id
1 'polypeptide(L)' 'MNRHSETLFRPEAQASDPQWFKDAIIYQVHVKSFFDRNGDGVGDFAGLMEKLDYIVDLGVTAIWLLPFYPSPRRDDG' A
#
# COMPACT_ATOMS: atom_id res chain seq x y z
N MET A 1 -31.54 18.35 10.76
CA MET A 1 -30.27 19.10 10.59
C MET A 1 -29.15 18.08 10.54
N ASN A 2 -28.77 17.64 9.34
CA ASN A 2 -27.74 16.62 9.13
C ASN A 2 -26.39 17.12 9.63
N ARG A 3 -25.74 16.35 10.50
CA ARG A 3 -24.28 16.34 10.57
C ARG A 3 -23.80 14.90 10.42
N HIS A 4 -23.27 14.68 9.23
CA HIS A 4 -22.53 13.57 8.68
C HIS A 4 -21.88 12.67 9.73
N SER A 5 -22.28 11.41 9.68
CA SER A 5 -21.60 10.28 10.28
C SER A 5 -20.19 10.19 9.69
N GLU A 6 -19.18 10.64 10.42
CA GLU A 6 -17.81 10.18 10.22
C GLU A 6 -17.78 8.70 10.63
N THR A 7 -17.94 7.82 9.63
CA THR A 7 -17.65 6.40 9.81
C THR A 7 -16.16 6.29 10.08
N LEU A 8 -15.78 6.28 11.36
CA LEU A 8 -14.45 5.91 11.79
C LEU A 8 -14.17 4.53 11.19
N PHE A 9 -13.24 4.48 10.25
CA PHE A 9 -12.70 3.23 9.71
C PHE A 9 -12.33 2.37 10.93
N ARG A 10 -13.02 1.24 11.12
CA ARG A 10 -12.78 0.37 12.28
C ARG A 10 -11.96 -0.82 11.80
N PRO A 11 -10.62 -0.71 11.77
CA PRO A 11 -9.75 -1.73 11.17
C PRO A 11 -9.94 -3.12 11.81
N GLU A 12 -10.32 -3.16 13.09
CA GLU A 12 -10.50 -4.41 13.84
C GLU A 12 -11.67 -5.26 13.37
N ALA A 13 -12.74 -4.66 12.83
CA ALA A 13 -13.90 -5.41 12.35
C ALA A 13 -13.64 -6.05 10.97
N GLN A 14 -12.79 -5.43 10.14
CA GLN A 14 -12.43 -5.93 8.82
C GLN A 14 -11.31 -6.98 8.86
N ALA A 15 -10.36 -6.86 9.81
CA ALA A 15 -9.21 -7.74 9.89
C ALA A 15 -9.56 -9.22 10.19
N SER A 16 -10.73 -9.48 10.80
CA SER A 16 -11.21 -10.83 11.10
C SER A 16 -12.10 -11.45 10.02
N ASP A 17 -12.46 -10.73 8.96
CA ASP A 17 -13.28 -11.28 7.88
C ASP A 17 -12.42 -12.18 6.97
N PRO A 18 -12.69 -13.49 6.88
CA PRO A 18 -11.97 -14.38 5.98
C PRO A 18 -12.14 -14.02 4.50
N GLN A 19 -13.11 -13.17 4.14
CA GLN A 19 -13.37 -12.71 2.77
C GLN A 19 -12.94 -11.26 2.51
N TRP A 20 -12.09 -10.67 3.37
CA TRP A 20 -11.61 -9.28 3.28
C TRP A 20 -11.22 -8.81 1.87
N PHE A 21 -10.68 -9.71 1.04
CA PHE A 21 -10.19 -9.43 -0.31
C PHE A 21 -11.29 -9.02 -1.29
N LYS A 22 -12.56 -9.34 -1.02
CA LYS A 22 -13.69 -9.00 -1.90
C LYS A 22 -13.98 -7.50 -1.95
N ASP A 23 -13.74 -6.81 -0.83
CA ASP A 23 -14.00 -5.38 -0.66
C ASP A 23 -12.70 -4.57 -0.58
N ALA A 24 -11.54 -5.19 -0.84
CA ALA A 24 -10.25 -4.55 -0.69
C ALA A 24 -10.02 -3.47 -1.74
N ILE A 25 -9.56 -2.29 -1.29
CA ILE A 25 -8.99 -1.25 -2.14
C ILE A 25 -7.49 -1.52 -2.20
N ILE A 26 -7.03 -2.05 -3.35
CA ILE A 26 -5.64 -2.50 -3.53
C ILE A 26 -4.81 -1.41 -4.19
N TYR A 27 -3.69 -1.03 -3.56
CA TYR A 27 -2.71 -0.13 -4.14
C TYR A 27 -1.49 -0.91 -4.62
N GLN A 28 -1.25 -0.90 -5.94
CA GLN A 28 -0.11 -1.56 -6.54
C GLN A 28 1.14 -0.67 -6.44
N VAL A 29 2.25 -1.23 -5.97
CA VAL A 29 3.49 -0.49 -5.73
C VAL A 29 4.68 -1.17 -6.39
N HIS A 30 5.43 -0.40 -7.17
CA HIS A 30 6.78 -0.78 -7.62
C HIS A 30 7.82 -0.11 -6.70
N VAL A 31 8.43 -0.89 -5.79
CA VAL A 31 9.28 -0.34 -4.71
C VAL A 31 10.38 0.57 -5.25
N LYS A 32 11.07 0.16 -6.32
CA LYS A 32 12.20 0.88 -6.93
C LYS A 32 11.85 2.24 -7.53
N SER A 33 10.58 2.55 -7.72
CA SER A 33 10.12 3.80 -8.34
C SER A 33 9.15 4.57 -7.45
N PHE A 34 8.92 4.12 -6.21
CA PHE A 34 7.95 4.74 -5.32
C PHE A 34 8.57 5.86 -4.45
N PHE A 35 9.55 5.53 -3.60
CA PHE A 35 10.23 6.52 -2.76
C PHE A 35 11.63 6.06 -2.42
N ASP A 36 12.63 6.88 -2.76
CA ASP A 36 14.04 6.70 -2.44
C ASP A 36 14.35 7.38 -1.11
N ARG A 37 14.72 6.59 -0.10
CA ARG A 37 15.02 7.09 1.22
C ARG A 37 16.51 7.40 1.40
N ASN A 38 17.40 6.67 0.74
CA ASN A 38 18.84 6.76 0.97
C ASN A 38 19.56 7.73 0.01
N GLY A 39 18.87 8.22 -1.03
CA GLY A 39 19.36 9.16 -2.02
C GLY A 39 20.18 8.53 -3.16
N ASP A 40 20.08 7.22 -3.38
CA ASP A 40 20.81 6.52 -4.44
C ASP A 40 20.11 6.54 -5.82
N GLY A 41 18.91 7.13 -5.89
CA GLY A 41 18.08 7.25 -7.08
C GLY A 41 17.14 6.08 -7.32
N VAL A 42 17.09 5.09 -6.42
CA VAL A 42 16.21 3.92 -6.51
C VAL A 42 15.37 3.82 -5.24
N GLY A 43 14.06 3.64 -5.42
CA GLY A 43 13.16 3.45 -4.30
C GLY A 43 13.45 2.18 -3.49
N ASP A 44 13.19 2.24 -2.19
CA ASP A 44 13.55 1.17 -1.26
C ASP A 44 12.43 0.90 -0.23
N PHE A 45 12.55 -0.21 0.51
CA PHE A 45 11.53 -0.58 1.49
C PHE A 45 11.45 0.36 2.68
N ALA A 46 12.56 1.00 3.09
CA ALA A 46 12.51 2.01 4.14
C ALA A 46 11.70 3.22 3.66
N GLY A 47 11.89 3.61 2.41
CA GLY A 47 11.10 4.64 1.75
C GLY A 47 9.62 4.30 1.62
N LEU A 48 9.27 3.07 1.26
CA LEU A 48 7.88 2.60 1.27
C LEU A 48 7.27 2.68 2.68
N MET A 49 8.00 2.24 3.71
CA MET A 49 7.52 2.27 5.09
C MET A 49 7.22 3.70 5.58
N GLU A 50 8.05 4.68 5.21
CA GLU A 50 7.83 6.10 5.54
C GLU A 50 6.57 6.72 4.89
N LYS A 51 5.97 6.04 3.90
CA LYS A 51 4.78 6.52 3.18
C LYS A 51 3.54 5.67 3.45
N LEU A 52 3.58 4.76 4.43
CA LEU A 52 2.39 3.97 4.77
C LEU A 52 1.23 4.86 5.23
N ASP A 53 1.50 5.93 5.98
CA ASP A 53 0.45 6.88 6.39
C ASP A 53 -0.25 7.52 5.17
N TYR A 54 0.52 7.92 4.14
CA TYR A 54 -0.05 8.40 2.88
C TYR A 54 -0.94 7.35 2.20
N ILE A 55 -0.52 6.08 2.19
CA ILE A 55 -1.30 4.99 1.59
C ILE A 55 -2.60 4.76 2.38
N VAL A 56 -2.55 4.81 3.71
CA VAL A 56 -3.72 4.69 4.57
C VAL A 56 -4.68 5.86 4.38
N ASP A 57 -4.16 7.09 4.26
CA ASP A 57 -4.96 8.31 4.04
C ASP A 57 -5.74 8.29 2.72
N LEU A 58 -5.25 7.55 1.72
CA LEU A 58 -5.99 7.29 0.46
C LEU A 58 -7.18 6.33 0.65
N GLY A 59 -7.33 5.68 1.81
CA GLY A 59 -8.33 4.66 2.07
C GLY A 59 -7.97 3.27 1.56
N VAL A 60 -6.70 3.03 1.22
CA VAL A 60 -6.20 1.72 0.76
C VAL A 60 -6.24 0.71 1.89
N THR A 61 -6.66 -0.52 1.59
CA THR A 61 -6.78 -1.60 2.58
C THR A 61 -5.75 -2.72 2.38
N ALA A 62 -5.10 -2.77 1.22
CA ALA A 62 -4.05 -3.74 0.93
C ALA A 62 -3.04 -3.19 -0.09
N ILE A 63 -1.76 -3.59 0.07
CA ILE A 63 -0.68 -3.25 -0.86
C ILE A 63 -0.37 -4.49 -1.72
N TRP A 64 -0.32 -4.32 -3.04
CA TRP A 64 0.21 -5.32 -3.96
C TRP A 64 1.60 -4.89 -4.44
N LEU A 65 2.63 -5.59 -3.97
CA LEU A 65 4.00 -5.36 -4.42
C LEU A 65 4.25 -6.00 -5.79
N LEU A 66 4.72 -5.18 -6.74
CA LEU A 66 5.32 -5.66 -7.99
C LEU A 66 6.65 -6.39 -7.69
N PRO A 67 7.17 -7.20 -8.63
CA PRO A 67 8.37 -8.02 -8.41
C PRO A 67 9.55 -7.22 -7.83
N PHE A 68 10.10 -7.72 -6.72
CA PHE A 68 11.24 -7.11 -6.02
C PHE A 68 12.43 -8.06 -5.84
N TYR A 69 12.27 -9.34 -6.19
CA TYR A 69 13.37 -10.30 -6.19
C TYR A 69 14.36 -10.01 -7.32
N PRO A 70 15.65 -10.39 -7.16
CA PRO A 70 16.60 -10.37 -8.26
C PRO A 70 16.09 -11.19 -9.44
N SER A 71 16.21 -10.65 -10.64
CA SER A 71 15.80 -11.30 -11.88
C SER A 71 16.73 -10.90 -13.05
N PRO A 72 16.85 -11.74 -14.10
CA PRO A 72 17.42 -11.37 -15.39
C PRO A 72 16.79 -10.13 -16.07
N ARG A 73 15.65 -9.62 -15.60
CA ARG A 73 14.93 -8.45 -16.15
C ARG A 73 14.50 -8.66 -17.59
N ARG A 74 13.80 -9.76 -17.86
CA ARG A 74 13.30 -10.05 -19.22
C ARG A 74 11.95 -9.38 -19.50
N ASP A 75 11.21 -9.03 -18.45
CA ASP A 75 9.86 -8.47 -18.54
C ASP A 75 9.49 -7.64 -17.29
N ASP A 76 10.34 -6.69 -16.89
CA ASP A 76 10.23 -5.91 -15.64
C ASP A 76 10.22 -6.78 -14.36
N GLY A 77 10.72 -7.99 -14.53
CA GLY A 77 10.91 -9.06 -13.57
C GLY A 77 11.60 -10.22 -14.26
#